data_AF-A0A934W964-F1
#
_entry.id   AF-A0A934W964-F1
#
_cell.length_a   1.000
_cell.length_b   1.000
_cell.length_c   1.000
_cell.angle_alpha   90.00
_cell.angle_beta   90.00
_cell.angle_gamma   90.00
#
_symmetry.space_group_name_H-M   'P 1'
#
loop_
_entity.id
_entity.type
_entity.pdbx_description
1 polymer ?
#
loop_
_entity_poly.entity_id
_entity_poly.type
_entity_poly.pdbx_seq_one_letter_code
_entity_poly.pdbx_strand_id
1 'polypeptide(L)'
;MSALEHAWRSLVRLVRHAGAASSERHEGPPGLNRWVSGVNAATDRLSRPFQGWQLRLEEQLQEQQRKSRLAWERAIRDERRAKRRALTLLLGLLTEAQRETFRRLGYVLVTGGSTGDLYRIRVEINANIDVLRPDGTVRCRLCVLPAGGVPVYDVMAAQLLHLQDPSTEKAFLRKANIYPAERASAFGRSVWL
;
A
#
# COMPACT_ATOMS: atom_id res chain seq x y z
N MET A 1 -19.66 13.79 -12.45
CA MET A 1 -20.53 14.98 -12.58
C MET A 1 -21.92 14.47 -12.90
N SER A 2 -22.84 14.53 -11.94
CA SER A 2 -24.11 13.80 -12.00
C SER A 2 -25.20 14.63 -12.69
N ALA A 3 -26.19 13.96 -13.29
CA ALA A 3 -27.33 14.58 -13.98
C ALA A 3 -28.08 15.63 -13.13
N LEU A 4 -27.97 15.55 -11.80
CA LEU A 4 -28.51 16.50 -10.84
C LEU A 4 -27.82 17.88 -10.88
N GLU A 5 -26.51 17.94 -11.14
CA GLU A 5 -25.80 19.23 -11.32
C GLU A 5 -26.28 19.96 -12.58
N HIS A 6 -26.54 19.22 -13.66
CA HIS A 6 -27.05 19.79 -14.91
C HIS A 6 -28.49 20.28 -14.77
N ALA A 7 -29.34 19.52 -14.07
CA ALA A 7 -30.70 19.94 -13.76
C ALA A 7 -30.72 21.20 -12.90
N TRP A 8 -29.88 21.27 -11.86
CA TRP A 8 -29.76 22.45 -10.98
C TRP A 8 -29.27 23.70 -11.73
N ARG A 9 -28.19 23.58 -12.53
CA ARG A 9 -27.67 24.71 -13.32
C ARG A 9 -28.68 25.21 -14.35
N SER A 10 -29.49 24.33 -14.92
CA SER A 10 -30.55 24.69 -15.86
C SER A 10 -31.69 25.44 -15.18
N LEU A 11 -32.08 25.01 -13.98
CA LEU A 11 -33.12 25.67 -13.19
C LEU A 11 -32.69 27.07 -12.72
N VAL A 12 -31.45 27.21 -12.25
CA VAL A 12 -30.89 28.51 -11.81
C VAL A 12 -30.78 29.51 -12.98
N ARG A 13 -30.46 29.04 -14.20
CA ARG A 13 -30.45 29.91 -15.40
C ARG A 13 -31.85 30.40 -15.77
N LEU A 14 -32.85 29.54 -15.66
CA LEU A 14 -34.25 29.89 -15.97
C LEU A 14 -34.79 30.97 -15.02
N VAL A 15 -34.43 30.89 -13.73
CA VAL A 15 -34.82 31.87 -12.71
C VAL A 15 -34.11 33.22 -12.89
N ARG A 16 -32.83 33.23 -13.28
CA ARG A 16 -32.10 34.49 -13.57
C ARG A 16 -32.65 35.22 -14.80
N HIS A 17 -33.08 34.49 -15.82
CA HIS A 17 -33.72 35.12 -16.99
C HIS A 17 -35.13 35.64 -16.68
N ALA A 18 -35.87 34.99 -15.79
CA ALA A 18 -37.17 35.50 -15.33
C ALA A 18 -37.03 36.80 -14.50
N GLY A 19 -35.96 36.95 -13.72
CA GLY A 19 -35.69 38.17 -12.93
C GLY A 19 -35.10 39.35 -13.71
N ALA A 20 -34.52 39.12 -14.89
CA ALA A 20 -33.95 40.16 -15.74
C ALA A 20 -35.00 40.87 -16.63
N ALA A 21 -36.21 40.32 -16.74
CA ALA A 21 -37.29 40.86 -17.55
C ALA A 21 -38.17 41.93 -16.83
N SER A 22 -37.90 42.25 -15.57
CA SER A 22 -38.75 43.13 -14.75
C SER A 22 -38.03 44.40 -14.25
N SER A 23 -37.30 45.07 -15.16
CA SER A 23 -36.67 46.39 -14.90
C SER A 23 -37.36 47.55 -15.63
N GLU A 24 -38.65 47.42 -15.94
CA GLU A 24 -39.49 48.56 -16.31
C GLU A 24 -40.50 48.83 -15.20
N ARG A 25 -40.44 50.07 -14.66
CA ARG A 25 -41.28 50.56 -13.57
C ARG A 25 -42.74 50.58 -14.00
N HIS A 26 -43.51 49.62 -13.50
CA HIS A 26 -44.96 49.71 -13.39
C HIS A 26 -45.38 49.15 -12.05
N GLU A 27 -46.27 49.87 -11.36
CA GLU A 27 -46.85 49.45 -10.10
C GLU A 27 -47.58 48.11 -10.29
N GLY A 28 -46.94 47.04 -9.81
CA GLY A 28 -47.46 45.68 -9.94
C GLY A 28 -48.63 45.42 -8.96
N PRO A 29 -49.58 44.55 -9.32
CA PRO A 29 -50.79 44.32 -8.53
C PRO A 29 -50.47 43.77 -7.13
N PRO A 30 -51.34 44.01 -6.13
CA PRO A 30 -51.10 43.58 -4.75
C PRO A 30 -51.12 42.05 -4.68
N GLY A 31 -49.94 41.44 -4.71
CA GLY A 31 -49.79 39.99 -4.71
C GLY A 31 -48.48 39.47 -5.30
N LEU A 32 -47.79 40.26 -6.13
CA LEU A 32 -46.54 39.82 -6.78
C LEU A 32 -45.42 39.54 -5.76
N ASN A 33 -45.29 40.38 -4.72
CA ASN A 33 -44.33 40.16 -3.64
C ASN A 33 -44.62 38.87 -2.85
N ARG A 34 -45.89 38.47 -2.73
CA ARG A 34 -46.31 37.22 -2.07
C ARG A 34 -45.98 35.99 -2.91
N TRP A 35 -46.10 36.11 -4.24
CA TRP A 35 -45.79 35.02 -5.17
C TRP A 35 -44.28 34.79 -5.30
N VAL A 36 -43.48 35.85 -5.45
CA VAL A 36 -42.00 35.76 -5.45
C VAL A 36 -41.47 35.26 -4.10
N SER A 37 -42.05 35.68 -2.98
CA SER A 37 -41.70 35.14 -1.65
C SER A 37 -42.07 33.66 -1.51
N GLY A 38 -43.20 33.23 -2.11
CA GLY A 38 -43.63 31.83 -2.13
C GLY A 38 -42.71 30.93 -2.96
N VAL A 39 -42.23 31.41 -4.11
CA VAL A 39 -41.26 30.69 -4.95
C VAL A 39 -39.91 30.57 -4.24
N ASN A 40 -39.41 31.66 -3.63
CA ASN A 40 -38.18 31.61 -2.82
C ASN A 40 -38.33 30.65 -1.62
N ALA A 41 -39.47 30.66 -0.94
CA ALA A 41 -39.75 29.75 0.17
C ALA A 41 -39.94 28.29 -0.26
N ALA A 42 -40.34 28.04 -1.51
CA ALA A 42 -40.44 26.69 -2.08
C ALA A 42 -39.07 26.17 -2.55
N THR A 43 -38.24 27.02 -3.17
CA THR A 43 -36.85 26.67 -3.51
C THR A 43 -36.00 26.44 -2.27
N ASP A 44 -36.21 27.21 -1.20
CA ASP A 44 -35.52 27.05 0.08
C ASP A 44 -35.98 25.79 0.84
N ARG A 45 -37.25 25.37 0.67
CA ARG A 45 -37.77 24.10 1.23
C ARG A 45 -37.19 22.86 0.54
N LEU A 46 -36.90 22.96 -0.76
CA LEU A 46 -36.38 21.85 -1.57
C LEU A 46 -34.84 21.77 -1.57
N SER A 47 -34.14 22.89 -1.38
CA SER A 47 -32.66 22.95 -1.34
C SER A 47 -32.07 22.47 -0.01
N ARG A 48 -32.73 22.74 1.12
CA ARG A 48 -32.30 22.34 2.48
C ARG A 48 -32.06 20.83 2.66
N PRO A 49 -32.97 19.92 2.22
CA PRO A 49 -32.71 18.48 2.34
C PRO A 49 -31.56 18.00 1.44
N PHE A 50 -31.36 18.63 0.28
CA PHE A 50 -30.23 18.33 -0.61
C PHE A 50 -28.89 18.80 -0.01
N GLN A 51 -28.86 20.00 0.60
CA GLN A 51 -27.69 20.50 1.34
C GLN A 51 -27.36 19.61 2.54
N GLY A 52 -28.37 19.18 3.32
CA GLY A 52 -28.18 18.26 4.43
C GLY A 52 -27.69 16.87 3.99
N TRP A 53 -28.16 16.38 2.82
CA TRP A 53 -27.66 15.16 2.22
C TRP A 53 -26.19 15.29 1.78
N GLN A 54 -25.83 16.41 1.15
CA GLN A 54 -24.47 16.68 0.71
C GLN A 54 -23.49 16.76 1.90
N LEU A 55 -23.85 17.49 2.96
CA LEU A 55 -23.05 17.57 4.19
C LEU A 55 -22.85 16.19 4.82
N ARG A 56 -23.91 15.36 4.90
CA ARG A 56 -23.81 14.00 5.44
C ARG A 56 -22.90 13.10 4.60
N LEU A 57 -22.90 13.26 3.28
CA LEU A 57 -22.01 12.53 2.39
C LEU A 57 -20.54 12.93 2.59
N GLU A 58 -20.28 14.23 2.76
CA GLU A 58 -18.96 14.77 3.07
C GLU A 58 -18.46 14.28 4.43
N GLU A 59 -19.29 14.30 5.48
CA GLU A 59 -18.97 13.73 6.80
C GLU A 59 -18.65 12.24 6.71
N GLN A 60 -19.42 11.46 5.95
CA GLN A 60 -19.15 10.03 5.75
C GLN A 60 -17.82 9.81 5.04
N LEU A 61 -17.49 10.61 4.02
CA LEU A 61 -16.22 10.51 3.31
C LEU A 61 -15.05 10.89 4.22
N GLN A 62 -15.18 11.95 5.01
CA GLN A 62 -14.17 12.35 6.00
C GLN A 62 -13.96 11.26 7.05
N GLU A 63 -15.03 10.65 7.55
CA GLU A 63 -14.94 9.57 8.51
C GLU A 63 -14.30 8.31 7.90
N GLN A 64 -14.61 7.98 6.64
CA GLN A 64 -13.95 6.90 5.90
C GLN A 64 -12.46 7.17 5.70
N GLN A 65 -12.08 8.40 5.34
CA GLN A 65 -10.68 8.81 5.22
C GLN A 65 -9.95 8.71 6.57
N ARG A 66 -10.58 9.17 7.66
CA ARG A 66 -10.03 9.09 9.02
C ARG A 66 -9.81 7.64 9.44
N LYS A 67 -10.81 6.77 9.24
CA LYS A 67 -10.70 5.33 9.52
C LYS A 67 -9.60 4.67 8.69
N SER A 68 -9.53 4.97 7.40
CA SER A 68 -8.50 4.44 6.50
C SER A 68 -7.09 4.87 6.94
N ARG A 69 -6.93 6.15 7.32
CA ARG A 69 -5.67 6.68 7.82
C ARG A 69 -5.23 5.98 9.10
N LEU A 70 -6.12 5.85 10.08
CA LEU A 70 -5.80 5.15 11.35
C LEU A 70 -5.46 3.67 11.12
N ALA A 71 -6.18 3.01 10.21
CA ALA A 71 -5.89 1.63 9.83
C ALA A 71 -4.50 1.50 9.18
N TRP A 72 -4.13 2.43 8.30
CA TRP A 72 -2.82 2.47 7.66
C TRP A 72 -1.69 2.75 8.66
N GLU A 73 -1.86 3.73 9.55
CA GLU A 73 -0.89 4.04 10.62
C GLU A 73 -0.67 2.83 11.55
N ARG A 74 -1.76 2.11 11.88
CA ARG A 74 -1.68 0.88 12.67
C ARG A 74 -0.95 -0.23 11.92
N ALA A 75 -1.29 -0.45 10.64
CA ALA A 75 -0.65 -1.47 9.81
C ALA A 75 0.87 -1.26 9.71
N ILE A 76 1.33 -0.01 9.48
CA ILE A 76 2.76 0.33 9.45
C ILE A 76 3.43 0.06 10.79
N ARG A 77 2.77 0.41 11.90
CA ARG A 77 3.33 0.19 13.24
C ARG A 77 3.51 -1.31 13.51
N ASP A 78 2.50 -2.10 13.15
CA ASP A 78 2.51 -3.55 13.32
C ASP A 78 3.56 -4.21 12.41
N GLU A 79 3.69 -3.77 11.16
CA GLU A 79 4.74 -4.22 10.24
C GLU A 79 6.15 -3.90 10.77
N ARG A 80 6.39 -2.67 11.24
CA ARG A 80 7.68 -2.29 11.84
C ARG A 80 7.99 -3.12 13.09
N ARG A 81 6.98 -3.43 13.90
CA ARG A 81 7.14 -4.29 15.09
C ARG A 81 7.49 -5.72 14.68
N ALA A 82 6.79 -6.29 13.70
CA ALA A 82 7.07 -7.61 13.17
C ALA A 82 8.48 -7.69 12.57
N LYS A 83 8.85 -6.72 11.73
CA LYS A 83 10.19 -6.63 11.12
C LYS A 83 11.31 -6.60 12.16
N ARG A 84 11.15 -5.81 13.25
CA ARG A 84 12.15 -5.77 14.34
C ARG A 84 12.28 -7.10 15.06
N ARG A 85 11.16 -7.76 15.38
CA ARG A 85 11.18 -9.09 16.03
C ARG A 85 11.85 -10.13 15.15
N ALA A 86 11.52 -10.15 13.86
CA ALA A 86 12.12 -11.04 12.88
C ALA A 86 13.62 -10.82 12.73
N LEU A 87 14.07 -9.55 12.72
CA LEU A 87 15.50 -9.22 12.71
C LEU A 87 16.21 -9.73 13.97
N THR A 88 15.62 -9.53 15.15
CA THR A 88 16.17 -10.07 16.40
C THR A 88 16.31 -11.58 16.35
N LEU A 89 15.30 -12.29 15.83
CA LEU A 89 15.36 -13.75 15.66
C LEU A 89 16.50 -14.15 14.72
N LEU A 90 16.57 -13.56 13.52
CA LEU A 90 17.64 -13.84 12.57
C LEU A 90 19.02 -13.65 13.21
N LEU A 91 19.27 -12.51 13.85
CA LEU A 91 20.56 -12.21 14.50
C LEU A 91 20.90 -13.20 15.63
N GLY A 92 19.91 -13.75 16.31
CA GLY A 92 20.07 -14.79 17.32
C GLY A 92 20.48 -16.15 16.76
N LEU A 93 20.18 -16.42 15.48
CA LEU A 93 20.56 -17.66 14.79
C LEU A 93 21.95 -17.60 14.15
N LEU A 94 22.46 -16.40 13.87
CA LEU A 94 23.75 -16.23 13.21
C LEU A 94 24.93 -16.51 14.16
N THR A 95 26.02 -17.04 13.61
CA THR A 95 27.32 -17.00 14.27
C THR A 95 27.87 -15.58 14.33
N GLU A 96 28.88 -15.30 15.15
CA GLU A 96 29.45 -13.94 15.24
C GLU A 96 30.03 -13.46 13.90
N ALA A 97 30.73 -14.34 13.17
CA ALA A 97 31.27 -14.02 11.85
C ALA A 97 30.16 -13.72 10.81
N GLN A 98 29.05 -14.46 10.86
CA GLN A 98 27.88 -14.19 10.03
C GLN A 98 27.18 -12.88 10.42
N ARG A 99 27.06 -12.59 11.72
CA ARG A 99 26.51 -11.30 12.21
C ARG A 99 27.32 -10.13 11.70
N GLU A 100 28.65 -10.21 11.77
CA GLU A 100 29.53 -9.14 11.31
C GLU A 100 29.42 -8.95 9.79
N THR A 101 29.43 -10.05 9.04
CA THR A 101 29.20 -10.02 7.59
C THR A 101 27.85 -9.38 7.25
N PHE A 102 26.80 -9.76 7.98
CA PHE A 102 25.46 -9.23 7.77
C PHE A 102 25.37 -7.73 8.10
N ARG A 103 25.97 -7.29 9.21
CA ARG A 103 26.03 -5.86 9.57
C ARG A 103 26.77 -5.04 8.52
N ARG A 104 27.89 -5.53 8.01
CA ARG A 104 28.76 -4.81 7.08
C ARG A 104 28.25 -4.84 5.63
N LEU A 105 27.73 -5.97 5.18
CA LEU A 105 27.46 -6.23 3.77
C LEU A 105 25.97 -6.45 3.44
N GLY A 106 25.11 -6.59 4.45
CA GLY A 106 23.66 -6.75 4.26
C GLY A 106 23.24 -8.13 3.74
N TYR A 107 24.07 -9.15 3.88
CA TYR A 107 23.75 -10.53 3.51
C TYR A 107 24.38 -11.56 4.45
N VAL A 108 23.87 -12.78 4.43
CA VAL A 108 24.39 -13.92 5.20
C VAL A 108 25.04 -14.92 4.26
N LEU A 109 26.23 -15.41 4.61
CA LEU A 109 26.87 -16.54 3.94
C LEU A 109 26.55 -17.84 4.70
N VAL A 110 26.21 -18.89 3.96
CA VAL A 110 25.80 -20.18 4.50
C VAL A 110 26.42 -21.28 3.66
N THR A 111 27.05 -22.26 4.31
CA THR A 111 27.50 -23.48 3.64
C THR A 111 26.39 -24.53 3.70
N GLY A 112 26.08 -25.15 2.57
CA GLY A 112 25.09 -26.22 2.46
C GLY A 112 25.46 -27.44 3.31
N GLY A 113 24.54 -27.90 4.17
CA GLY A 113 24.81 -29.01 5.07
C GLY A 113 25.03 -30.35 4.36
N SER A 114 24.30 -30.59 3.26
CA SER A 114 24.37 -31.80 2.43
C SER A 114 25.21 -31.60 1.17
N THR A 115 25.15 -30.42 0.55
CA THR A 115 25.81 -30.15 -0.75
C THR A 115 27.23 -29.61 -0.62
N GLY A 116 27.54 -28.91 0.47
CA GLY A 116 28.76 -28.12 0.61
C GLY A 116 28.79 -26.85 -0.26
N ASP A 117 27.73 -26.55 -1.03
CA ASP A 117 27.65 -25.33 -1.83
C ASP A 117 27.68 -24.08 -0.91
N LEU A 118 28.29 -23.00 -1.38
CA LEU A 118 28.26 -21.73 -0.67
C LEU A 118 27.08 -20.88 -1.15
N TYR A 119 26.23 -20.48 -0.22
CA TYR A 119 25.06 -19.64 -0.48
C TYR A 119 25.23 -18.25 0.10
N ARG A 120 24.69 -17.24 -0.59
CA ARG A 120 24.53 -15.87 -0.09
C ARG A 120 23.04 -15.51 -0.05
N ILE A 121 22.52 -15.27 1.15
CA ILE A 121 21.12 -14.87 1.37
C ILE A 121 21.06 -13.34 1.54
N ARG A 122 20.42 -12.65 0.61
CA ARG A 122 20.23 -11.19 0.61
C ARG A 122 18.92 -10.79 1.29
N VAL A 123 18.85 -9.54 1.76
CA VAL A 123 17.61 -8.92 2.27
C VAL A 123 16.70 -8.52 1.09
N GLU A 124 16.12 -9.53 0.45
CA GLU A 124 15.18 -9.38 -0.67
C GLU A 124 14.08 -10.44 -0.54
N ILE A 125 12.91 -10.19 -1.14
CA ILE A 125 11.77 -11.12 -1.10
C ILE A 125 11.85 -12.15 -2.24
N ASN A 126 12.39 -11.75 -3.40
CA ASN A 126 12.40 -12.57 -4.61
C ASN A 126 13.83 -12.97 -4.99
N ALA A 127 14.03 -14.24 -5.37
CA ALA A 127 15.31 -14.77 -5.85
C ALA A 127 16.51 -14.36 -4.97
N ASN A 128 16.32 -14.35 -3.64
CA ASN A 128 17.21 -13.69 -2.69
C ASN A 128 18.40 -14.55 -2.27
N ILE A 129 18.47 -15.80 -2.70
CA ILE A 129 19.58 -16.72 -2.41
C ILE A 129 20.44 -16.84 -3.66
N ASP A 130 21.68 -16.38 -3.63
CA ASP A 130 22.68 -16.74 -4.64
C ASP A 130 23.32 -18.06 -4.28
N VAL A 131 23.46 -18.95 -5.27
CA VAL A 131 24.39 -20.08 -5.17
C VAL A 131 25.70 -19.64 -5.79
N LEU A 132 26.79 -19.69 -5.02
CA LEU A 132 28.09 -19.17 -5.43
C LEU A 132 28.97 -20.28 -6.03
N ARG A 133 29.78 -19.89 -7.02
CA ARG A 133 30.92 -20.68 -7.48
C ARG A 133 32.13 -20.48 -6.54
N PRO A 134 33.15 -21.34 -6.60
CA PRO A 134 34.38 -21.18 -5.80
C PRO A 134 35.09 -19.84 -5.99
N ASP A 135 34.95 -19.22 -7.17
CA ASP A 135 35.49 -17.89 -7.48
C ASP A 135 34.65 -16.72 -6.93
N GLY A 136 33.56 -17.01 -6.22
CA GLY A 136 32.62 -16.03 -5.65
C GLY A 136 31.58 -15.50 -6.64
N THR A 137 31.59 -15.93 -7.90
CA THR A 137 30.57 -15.54 -8.89
C THR A 137 29.26 -16.26 -8.65
N VAL A 138 28.14 -15.65 -9.04
CA VAL A 138 26.81 -16.26 -8.89
C VAL A 138 26.60 -17.32 -9.97
N ARG A 139 26.38 -18.57 -9.56
CA ARG A 139 25.99 -19.69 -10.43
C ARG A 139 24.54 -19.55 -10.90
N CYS A 140 23.65 -19.38 -9.95
CA CYS A 140 22.21 -19.15 -10.15
C CYS A 140 21.61 -18.51 -8.90
N ARG A 141 20.34 -18.10 -8.98
CA ARG A 141 19.57 -17.62 -7.83
C ARG A 141 18.39 -18.51 -7.54
N LEU A 142 18.09 -18.67 -6.26
CA LEU A 142 16.98 -19.48 -5.76
C LEU A 142 15.93 -18.56 -5.14
N CYS A 143 14.67 -18.90 -5.35
CA CYS A 143 13.53 -18.27 -4.71
C CYS A 143 12.70 -19.33 -3.98
N VAL A 144 12.68 -19.23 -2.65
CA VAL A 144 11.77 -20.00 -1.78
C VAL A 144 11.11 -19.00 -0.84
N LEU A 145 9.82 -18.74 -1.08
CA LEU A 145 9.03 -17.80 -0.29
C LEU A 145 7.81 -18.55 0.28
N PRO A 146 7.55 -18.47 1.60
CA PRO A 146 6.33 -19.02 2.17
C PRO A 146 5.09 -18.27 1.64
N ALA A 147 3.94 -18.94 1.65
CA ALA A 147 2.68 -18.26 1.38
C ALA A 147 2.34 -17.27 2.50
N GLY A 148 1.83 -16.09 2.14
CA GLY A 148 1.40 -15.04 3.07
C GLY A 148 2.43 -13.95 3.34
N GLY A 149 2.05 -12.96 4.15
CA GLY A 149 2.85 -11.78 4.48
C GLY A 149 3.86 -12.03 5.61
N VAL A 150 4.84 -12.89 5.38
CA VAL A 150 5.89 -13.20 6.37
C VAL A 150 6.99 -12.12 6.31
N PRO A 151 7.45 -11.58 7.47
CA PRO A 151 8.56 -10.62 7.48
C PRO A 151 9.83 -11.16 6.81
N VAL A 152 10.51 -10.33 6.02
CA VAL A 152 11.70 -10.74 5.23
C VAL A 152 12.78 -11.44 6.06
N TYR A 153 13.02 -11.02 7.30
CA TYR A 153 14.05 -11.62 8.14
C TYR A 153 13.66 -13.00 8.70
N ASP A 154 12.36 -13.27 8.88
CA ASP A 154 11.88 -14.61 9.24
C ASP A 154 12.01 -15.56 8.04
N VAL A 155 11.76 -15.04 6.82
CA VAL A 155 12.03 -15.80 5.58
C VAL A 155 13.51 -16.14 5.50
N MET A 156 14.42 -15.17 5.67
CA MET A 156 15.86 -15.41 5.68
C MET A 156 16.28 -16.42 6.76
N ALA A 157 15.70 -16.33 7.96
CA ALA A 157 15.97 -17.26 9.06
C ALA A 157 15.58 -18.70 8.71
N ALA A 158 14.39 -18.90 8.13
CA ALA A 158 13.95 -20.21 7.68
C ALA A 158 14.84 -20.77 6.55
N GLN A 159 15.22 -19.93 5.59
CA GLN A 159 16.12 -20.31 4.50
C GLN A 159 17.51 -20.70 5.02
N LEU A 160 18.08 -19.93 5.95
CA LEU A 160 19.34 -20.24 6.63
C LEU A 160 19.30 -21.62 7.29
N LEU A 161 18.30 -21.87 8.14
CA LEU A 161 18.16 -23.11 8.88
C LEU A 161 18.03 -24.32 7.94
N HIS A 162 17.26 -24.19 6.87
CA HIS A 162 17.11 -25.26 5.89
C HIS A 162 18.39 -25.55 5.10
N LEU A 163 19.12 -24.51 4.68
CA LEU A 163 20.33 -24.68 3.88
C LEU A 163 21.47 -25.30 4.70
N GLN A 164 21.64 -24.90 5.96
CA GLN A 164 22.73 -25.37 6.80
C GLN A 164 22.52 -26.79 7.35
N ASP A 165 21.28 -27.28 7.39
CA ASP A 165 20.95 -28.61 7.93
C ASP A 165 21.01 -29.68 6.83
N PRO A 166 21.92 -30.68 6.94
CA PRO A 166 22.04 -31.75 5.97
C PRO A 166 20.74 -32.53 5.74
N SER A 167 19.89 -32.64 6.76
CA SER A 167 18.64 -33.42 6.71
C SER A 167 17.53 -32.72 5.92
N THR A 168 17.55 -31.38 5.82
CA THR A 168 16.46 -30.61 5.19
C THR A 168 16.87 -29.89 3.90
N GLU A 169 18.16 -29.63 3.67
CA GLU A 169 18.65 -28.86 2.51
C GLU A 169 18.10 -29.39 1.18
N LYS A 170 18.25 -30.69 0.91
CA LYS A 170 17.82 -31.27 -0.37
C LYS A 170 16.31 -31.11 -0.60
N ALA A 171 15.49 -31.19 0.46
CA ALA A 171 14.06 -31.01 0.35
C ALA A 171 13.69 -29.54 0.12
N PHE A 172 14.42 -28.62 0.73
CA PHE A 172 14.30 -27.19 0.50
C PHE A 172 14.65 -26.81 -0.94
N LEU A 173 15.78 -27.31 -1.46
CA LEU A 173 16.23 -27.03 -2.83
C LEU A 173 15.25 -27.54 -3.89
N ARG A 174 14.57 -28.69 -3.67
CA ARG A 174 13.52 -29.18 -4.59
C ARG A 174 12.32 -28.25 -4.72
N LYS A 175 12.07 -27.40 -3.72
CA LYS A 175 10.97 -26.42 -3.74
C LYS A 175 11.38 -25.08 -4.37
N ALA A 176 12.67 -24.88 -4.62
CA ALA A 176 13.19 -23.60 -5.09
C ALA A 176 12.92 -23.38 -6.57
N ASN A 177 12.41 -22.20 -6.89
CA ASN A 177 12.45 -21.70 -8.25
C ASN A 177 13.86 -21.22 -8.57
N ILE A 178 14.41 -21.64 -9.71
CA ILE A 178 15.78 -21.33 -10.14
C ILE A 178 15.76 -20.23 -11.19
N TYR A 179 16.61 -19.22 -11.01
CA TYR A 179 16.78 -18.08 -11.91
C TYR A 179 18.23 -17.97 -12.38
N PRO A 180 18.47 -17.52 -13.63
CA PRO A 180 19.82 -17.29 -14.13
C PRO A 180 20.51 -16.13 -13.38
N ALA A 181 21.83 -16.18 -13.30
CA ALA A 181 22.64 -15.17 -12.60
C ALA A 181 22.50 -13.74 -13.19
N GLU A 182 22.21 -13.65 -14.49
CA GLU A 182 22.19 -12.42 -15.29
C GLU A 182 21.01 -11.49 -15.00
N ARG A 183 19.97 -11.95 -14.29
CA ARG A 183 18.89 -11.05 -13.86
C ARG A 183 19.39 -10.17 -12.71
N ALA A 184 20.17 -9.13 -12.99
CA ALA A 184 20.33 -8.05 -12.02
C ALA A 184 18.93 -7.65 -11.54
N SER A 185 18.72 -7.66 -10.23
CA SER A 185 17.49 -7.13 -9.63
C SER A 185 17.32 -5.70 -10.14
N ALA A 186 16.38 -5.49 -11.06
CA ALA A 186 15.96 -4.16 -11.49
C ALA A 186 15.35 -3.35 -10.32
N PHE A 187 15.26 -3.95 -9.12
CA PHE A 187 14.74 -3.36 -7.89
C PHE A 187 15.82 -3.02 -6.85
N GLY A 188 17.12 -3.19 -7.16
CA GLY A 188 18.24 -3.06 -6.21
C GLY A 188 18.60 -1.64 -5.74
N ARG A 189 17.75 -0.62 -5.94
CA ARG A 189 17.96 0.73 -5.40
C ARG A 189 16.69 1.29 -4.76
N SER A 190 16.22 0.65 -3.69
CA SER A 190 15.42 1.35 -2.69
C SER A 190 16.27 1.50 -1.43
N VAL A 191 16.84 2.71 -1.30
CA VAL A 191 17.37 3.26 -0.06
C VAL A 191 16.29 3.11 1.01
N TRP A 192 16.58 2.37 2.07
CA TRP A 192 15.76 2.36 3.28
C TRP A 192 16.62 2.90 4.42
N LEU A 193 16.60 4.23 4.55
CA LEU A 193 16.81 4.94 5.81
C LEU A 193 15.53 4.87 6.66
#